data_AF-A0A250F5R3-F1
#
_entry.id   AF-A0A250F5R3-F1
#
_cell.length_a   1.000
_cell.length_b   1.000
_cell.length_c   1.000
_cell.angle_alpha   90.00
_cell.angle_beta   90.00
_cell.angle_gamma   90.00
#
_symmetry.space_group_name_H-M   'P 1'
#
loop_
_entity.id
_entity.type
_entity.pdbx_description
1 polymer ?
#
loop_
_entity_poly.entity_id
_entity_poly.type
_entity_poly.pdbx_seq_one_letter_code
_entity_poly.pdbx_strand_id
1 'polypeptide(L)'
;MKSIKVNKNKEIVFELGDRVFDILFGWGTVTHINNIIDDFCVKVTFDSKLKMWYTANGSLNELYTPTLSFTEYTIEGFNQVRTNPPIKYQEYIGKWGKFWDTEECVAIDKLMSVQMDKKRMLFYTNKGYHYIYFEPLTSEQIKILELK
;
A
#
# COMPACT_ATOMS: atom_id res chain seq x y z
N MET A 1 -39.56 -10.32 -13.28
CA MET A 1 -38.25 -9.71 -12.96
C MET A 1 -38.08 -9.73 -11.44
N LYS A 2 -37.19 -10.57 -10.91
CA LYS A 2 -36.86 -10.57 -9.48
C LYS A 2 -35.67 -9.64 -9.28
N SER A 3 -35.89 -8.56 -8.54
CA SER A 3 -34.88 -7.63 -8.10
C SER A 3 -33.88 -8.34 -7.19
N ILE A 4 -32.63 -8.43 -7.65
CA ILE A 4 -31.53 -8.99 -6.87
C ILE A 4 -31.08 -7.90 -5.90
N LYS A 5 -31.46 -8.01 -4.63
CA LYS A 5 -30.77 -7.32 -3.55
C LYS A 5 -29.47 -8.08 -3.27
N VAL A 6 -28.34 -7.60 -3.80
CA VAL A 6 -27.03 -7.95 -3.23
C VAL A 6 -26.52 -6.73 -2.48
N ASN A 7 -26.89 -6.62 -1.21
CA ASN A 7 -26.07 -5.88 -0.25
C ASN A 7 -25.28 -6.95 0.53
N LYS A 8 -24.14 -7.35 -0.02
CA LYS A 8 -23.06 -7.94 0.80
C LYS A 8 -22.13 -6.79 1.14
N ASN A 9 -21.93 -6.52 2.42
CA ASN A 9 -20.82 -5.70 2.88
C ASN A 9 -19.55 -6.27 2.24
N LYS A 10 -18.97 -5.54 1.30
CA LYS A 10 -17.76 -5.94 0.60
C LYS A 10 -16.59 -5.76 1.56
N GLU A 11 -16.22 -6.84 2.24
CA GLU A 11 -15.08 -6.85 3.15
C GLU A 11 -13.79 -6.84 2.33
N ILE A 12 -13.01 -5.77 2.48
CA ILE A 12 -11.75 -5.56 1.76
C ILE A 12 -10.63 -6.15 2.63
N VAL A 13 -9.89 -7.11 2.08
CA VAL A 13 -8.82 -7.85 2.80
C VAL A 13 -7.57 -7.01 3.00
N PHE A 14 -7.40 -5.99 2.16
CA PHE A 14 -6.21 -5.16 2.05
C PHE A 14 -6.40 -3.78 2.70
N GLU A 15 -5.30 -3.21 3.15
CA GLU A 15 -5.21 -1.88 3.73
C GLU A 15 -4.22 -1.02 2.92
N LEU A 16 -4.37 0.30 3.05
CA LEU A 16 -3.47 1.24 2.40
C LEU A 16 -2.05 1.07 2.94
N GLY A 17 -1.07 0.96 2.05
CA GLY A 17 0.32 0.73 2.40
C GLY A 17 0.70 -0.75 2.56
N ASP A 18 -0.26 -1.68 2.42
CA ASP A 18 0.06 -3.11 2.41
C ASP A 18 1.05 -3.43 1.29
N ARG A 19 2.06 -4.21 1.66
CA ARG A 19 2.99 -4.80 0.72
C ARG A 19 2.42 -6.12 0.22
N VAL A 20 2.24 -6.22 -1.09
CA VAL A 20 1.58 -7.36 -1.74
C VAL A 20 2.38 -7.85 -2.94
N PHE A 21 2.21 -9.12 -3.29
CA PHE A 21 2.84 -9.77 -4.42
C PHE A 21 1.77 -10.30 -5.37
N ASP A 22 1.99 -10.12 -6.67
CA ASP A 22 1.25 -10.77 -7.75
C ASP A 22 2.26 -11.51 -8.64
N ILE A 23 1.99 -12.77 -8.97
CA ILE A 23 2.93 -13.59 -9.75
C ILE A 23 3.25 -13.00 -11.13
N LEU A 24 2.35 -12.21 -11.72
CA LEU A 24 2.55 -11.60 -13.04
C LEU A 24 3.38 -10.32 -12.97
N PHE A 25 3.35 -9.61 -11.84
CA PHE A 25 3.87 -8.25 -11.73
C PHE A 25 4.94 -8.08 -10.64
N GLY A 26 5.16 -9.10 -9.83
CA GLY A 26 6.06 -9.09 -8.68
C GLY A 26 5.47 -8.34 -7.49
N TRP A 27 6.34 -7.69 -6.73
CA TRP A 27 5.96 -6.96 -5.52
C TRP A 27 5.41 -5.56 -5.83
N GLY A 28 4.47 -5.12 -5.01
CA GLY A 28 3.82 -3.82 -5.09
C GLY A 28 3.21 -3.37 -3.76
N THR A 29 2.71 -2.15 -3.76
CA THR A 29 2.10 -1.54 -2.57
C THR A 29 0.67 -1.10 -2.86
N VAL A 30 -0.25 -1.38 -1.95
CA VAL A 30 -1.63 -0.87 -2.03
C VAL A 30 -1.61 0.64 -1.84
N THR A 31 -2.00 1.38 -2.87
CA THR A 31 -1.90 2.85 -2.94
C THR A 31 -3.26 3.54 -2.97
N HIS A 32 -4.35 2.78 -3.15
CA HIS A 32 -5.69 3.32 -3.06
C HIS A 32 -6.70 2.22 -2.73
N ILE A 33 -7.74 2.60 -1.99
CA ILE A 33 -8.90 1.75 -1.73
C ILE A 33 -10.16 2.57 -1.98
N ASN A 34 -11.01 2.12 -2.90
CA ASN A 34 -12.28 2.75 -3.23
C ASN A 34 -13.46 1.97 -2.65
N ASN A 35 -14.06 2.46 -1.58
CA ASN A 35 -15.20 1.80 -0.92
C ASN A 35 -16.54 2.00 -1.64
N ILE A 36 -16.57 2.68 -2.79
CA ILE A 36 -17.77 2.81 -3.62
C ILE A 36 -17.98 1.47 -4.37
N ILE A 37 -19.22 1.21 -4.77
CA ILE A 37 -19.80 -0.03 -5.34
C ILE A 37 -19.16 -0.45 -6.68
N ASP A 38 -17.84 -0.41 -6.80
CA ASP A 38 -17.08 -0.92 -7.93
C ASP A 38 -16.49 -2.28 -7.53
N ASP A 39 -16.50 -3.22 -8.47
CA ASP A 39 -15.90 -4.53 -8.27
C ASP A 39 -14.39 -4.44 -8.08
N PHE A 40 -13.73 -3.45 -8.70
CA PHE A 40 -12.30 -3.21 -8.62
C PHE A 40 -11.95 -2.03 -7.70
N CYS A 41 -11.85 -2.30 -6.41
CA CYS A 41 -11.67 -1.28 -5.38
C CYS A 41 -10.23 -1.12 -4.86
N VAL A 42 -9.33 -2.07 -5.09
CA VAL A 42 -7.98 -2.06 -4.52
C VAL A 42 -6.98 -1.71 -5.60
N LYS A 43 -6.28 -0.57 -5.48
CA LYS A 43 -5.24 -0.18 -6.43
C LYS A 43 -3.86 -0.51 -5.88
N VAL A 44 -3.09 -1.28 -6.65
CA VAL A 44 -1.69 -1.59 -6.35
C VAL A 44 -0.79 -0.84 -7.32
N THR A 45 0.26 -0.22 -6.80
CA THR A 45 1.39 0.26 -7.60
C THR A 45 2.54 -0.71 -7.40
N PHE A 46 2.92 -1.42 -8.46
CA PHE A 46 4.03 -2.38 -8.46
C PHE A 46 5.38 -1.67 -8.52
N ASP A 47 6.44 -2.35 -8.11
CA ASP A 47 7.81 -1.82 -8.15
C ASP A 47 8.26 -1.48 -9.57
N SER A 48 7.72 -2.18 -10.56
CA SER A 48 7.85 -1.90 -11.99
C SER A 48 7.12 -0.63 -12.44
N LYS A 49 6.43 0.06 -11.53
CA LYS A 49 5.61 1.28 -11.72
C LYS A 49 4.28 1.04 -12.40
N LEU A 50 3.98 -0.21 -12.75
CA LEU A 50 2.66 -0.61 -13.22
C LEU A 50 1.60 -0.38 -12.13
N LYS A 51 0.45 0.15 -12.53
CA LYS A 51 -0.67 0.43 -11.63
C LYS A 51 -1.86 -0.42 -12.05
N MET A 52 -2.30 -1.33 -11.18
CA MET A 52 -3.42 -2.22 -11.47
C MET A 52 -4.50 -2.08 -10.40
N TRP A 53 -5.74 -2.29 -10.82
CA TRP A 53 -6.88 -2.38 -9.93
C TRP A 53 -7.26 -3.85 -9.74
N TYR A 54 -7.63 -4.17 -8.53
CA TYR A 54 -8.03 -5.48 -8.06
C TYR A 54 -9.36 -5.40 -7.35
N THR A 55 -10.05 -6.53 -7.29
CA THR A 55 -11.23 -6.68 -6.46
C THR A 55 -10.91 -6.62 -4.96
N ALA A 56 -11.93 -6.56 -4.09
CA ALA A 56 -11.74 -6.51 -2.64
C ALA A 56 -10.97 -7.71 -2.06
N ASN A 57 -11.11 -8.88 -2.69
CA ASN A 57 -10.35 -10.08 -2.34
C ASN A 57 -9.02 -10.19 -3.10
N GLY A 58 -8.66 -9.22 -3.94
CA GLY A 58 -7.35 -9.18 -4.59
C GLY A 58 -7.27 -9.97 -5.90
N SER A 59 -8.39 -10.05 -6.64
CA SER A 59 -8.46 -10.71 -7.95
C SER A 59 -8.25 -9.68 -9.07
N LEU A 60 -7.51 -10.06 -10.10
CA LEU A 60 -7.23 -9.21 -11.26
C LEU A 60 -8.41 -9.13 -12.26
N ASN A 61 -9.37 -10.04 -12.14
CA ASN A 61 -10.50 -10.17 -13.04
C ASN A 61 -11.80 -10.53 -12.28
N GLU A 62 -12.91 -10.53 -13.01
CA GLU A 62 -14.25 -10.86 -12.48
C GLU A 62 -14.45 -12.37 -12.20
N LEU A 63 -13.43 -13.21 -12.43
CA LEU A 63 -13.49 -14.63 -12.02
C LEU A 63 -13.24 -14.80 -10.52
N TYR A 64 -12.96 -13.70 -9.80
CA TYR A 64 -12.76 -13.64 -8.35
C TYR A 64 -11.72 -14.62 -7.79
N THR A 65 -10.81 -15.10 -8.64
CA THR A 65 -9.65 -15.89 -8.21
C THR A 65 -8.56 -14.92 -7.76
N PRO A 66 -8.25 -14.85 -6.46
CA PRO A 66 -7.33 -13.85 -5.95
C PRO A 66 -5.90 -14.16 -6.37
N THR A 67 -5.16 -13.12 -6.74
CA THR A 67 -3.75 -13.20 -7.14
C THR A 67 -2.85 -12.31 -6.29
N LEU A 68 -3.41 -11.34 -5.56
CA LEU A 68 -2.66 -10.59 -4.56
C LEU A 68 -2.45 -11.41 -3.28
N SER A 69 -1.19 -11.56 -2.90
CA SER A 69 -0.75 -12.22 -1.67
C SER A 69 0.09 -11.28 -0.81
N PHE A 70 0.16 -11.51 0.51
CA PHE A 70 1.12 -10.85 1.39
C PHE A 70 2.52 -11.51 1.39
N THR A 71 2.65 -12.66 0.72
CA THR A 71 3.90 -13.42 0.58
C THR A 71 4.16 -13.73 -0.88
N GLU A 72 5.43 -13.82 -1.26
CA GLU A 72 5.80 -14.29 -2.60
C GLU A 72 5.37 -15.75 -2.80
N TYR A 73 4.87 -16.08 -3.99
CA TYR A 73 4.39 -17.41 -4.34
C TYR A 73 4.68 -17.72 -5.82
N THR A 74 4.63 -19.00 -6.19
CA THR A 74 4.82 -19.46 -7.57
C THR A 74 3.51 -20.04 -8.12
N ILE A 75 3.54 -20.99 -9.06
CA ILE A 75 2.32 -21.69 -9.49
C ILE A 75 1.65 -22.40 -8.29
N GLU A 76 2.45 -22.82 -7.30
CA GLU A 76 2.00 -23.36 -6.03
C GLU A 76 2.36 -22.40 -4.86
N GLY A 77 1.61 -22.50 -3.77
CA GLY A 77 1.90 -21.77 -2.52
C GLY A 77 1.14 -20.45 -2.33
N PHE A 78 0.16 -20.13 -3.21
CA PHE A 78 -0.70 -18.97 -3.01
C PHE A 78 -1.41 -19.04 -1.65
N ASN A 79 -1.32 -17.95 -0.90
CA ASN A 79 -2.07 -17.74 0.32
C ASN A 79 -2.26 -16.23 0.54
N GLN A 80 -3.23 -15.83 1.35
CA GLN A 80 -3.42 -14.42 1.76
C GLN A 80 -3.23 -14.27 3.26
N VAL A 81 -2.33 -15.07 3.84
CA VAL A 81 -2.01 -14.98 5.26
C VAL A 81 -1.14 -13.77 5.49
N ARG A 82 -1.68 -12.80 6.23
CA ARG A 82 -0.99 -11.59 6.61
C ARG A 82 0.07 -11.93 7.66
N THR A 83 1.32 -12.09 7.23
CA THR A 83 2.46 -12.40 8.12
C THR A 83 3.03 -11.14 8.77
N ASN A 84 2.90 -9.99 8.11
CA ASN A 84 3.29 -8.68 8.63
C ASN A 84 2.04 -7.80 8.80
N PRO A 85 1.83 -7.19 9.98
CA PRO A 85 0.74 -6.22 10.14
C PRO A 85 0.97 -5.01 9.22
N PRO A 86 -0.11 -4.30 8.83
CA PRO A 86 0.01 -3.04 8.10
C PRO A 86 0.96 -2.10 8.85
N ILE A 87 1.78 -1.35 8.11
CA ILE A 87 2.72 -0.40 8.74
C ILE A 87 1.90 0.63 9.53
N LYS A 88 2.02 0.59 10.85
CA LYS A 88 1.48 1.62 11.74
C LYS A 88 2.39 2.84 11.69
N TYR A 89 2.20 3.70 10.71
CA TYR A 89 3.06 4.87 10.48
C TYR A 89 3.19 5.79 11.71
N GLN A 90 2.22 5.76 12.64
CA GLN A 90 2.27 6.44 13.93
C GLN A 90 3.47 6.02 14.79
N GLU A 91 3.96 4.78 14.66
CA GLU A 91 5.15 4.29 15.37
C GLU A 91 6.47 4.83 14.78
N TYR A 92 6.39 5.52 13.65
CA TYR A 92 7.52 6.11 12.95
C TYR A 92 7.58 7.64 13.05
N ILE A 93 6.67 8.26 13.80
CA ILE A 93 6.77 9.69 14.12
C ILE A 93 8.10 9.97 14.85
N GLY A 94 8.82 10.98 14.40
CA GLY A 94 10.15 11.38 14.84
C GLY A 94 11.31 10.56 14.24
N LYS A 95 11.04 9.49 13.49
CA LYS A 95 12.06 8.63 12.87
C LYS A 95 12.41 9.10 11.45
N TRP A 96 13.64 8.82 11.05
CA TRP A 96 14.12 9.11 9.69
C TRP A 96 13.46 8.20 8.65
N GLY A 97 13.17 8.77 7.49
CA GLY A 97 12.63 8.05 6.35
C GLY A 97 12.91 8.73 5.02
N LYS A 98 12.60 7.99 3.95
CA LYS A 98 12.52 8.49 2.58
C LYS A 98 11.13 9.03 2.34
N PHE A 99 11.03 10.18 1.68
CA PHE A 99 9.77 10.81 1.29
C PHE A 99 9.82 11.18 -0.18
N TRP A 100 8.72 10.96 -0.90
CA TRP A 100 8.63 11.33 -2.30
C TRP A 100 7.18 11.46 -2.76
N ASP A 101 6.96 12.29 -3.79
CA ASP A 101 5.70 12.33 -4.54
C ASP A 101 5.84 11.65 -5.91
N THR A 102 7.04 11.76 -6.47
CA THR A 102 7.50 11.13 -7.71
C THR A 102 8.92 10.61 -7.48
N GLU A 103 9.35 9.63 -8.26
CA GLU A 103 10.65 8.97 -8.04
C GLU A 103 11.86 9.79 -8.44
N GLU A 104 11.64 10.91 -9.11
CA GLU A 104 12.70 11.81 -9.55
C GLU A 104 13.28 12.63 -8.40
N CYS A 105 12.54 12.77 -7.29
CA CYS A 105 12.95 13.56 -6.14
C CYS A 105 12.62 12.83 -4.83
N VAL A 106 13.67 12.37 -4.15
CA VAL A 106 13.57 11.74 -2.82
C VAL A 106 14.14 12.68 -1.78
N ALA A 107 13.35 12.97 -0.75
CA ALA A 107 13.79 13.68 0.44
C ALA A 107 14.09 12.69 1.58
N ILE A 108 15.16 12.95 2.33
CA ILE A 108 15.47 12.25 3.57
C ILE A 108 15.24 13.21 4.73
N ASP A 109 14.25 12.92 5.58
CA ASP A 109 13.90 13.75 6.74
C ASP A 109 13.27 12.89 7.85
N LYS A 110 12.84 13.50 8.94
CA LYS A 110 12.03 12.86 9.99
C LYS A 110 10.54 12.98 9.68
N LEU A 111 9.80 11.90 9.91
CA LEU A 111 8.33 11.90 9.82
C LEU A 111 7.75 12.64 11.02
N MET A 112 7.05 13.75 10.80
CA MET A 112 6.48 14.56 11.89
C MET A 112 5.00 14.29 12.13
N SER A 113 4.24 14.07 11.07
CA SER A 113 2.83 13.68 11.20
C SER A 113 2.36 12.92 9.96
N VAL A 114 1.30 12.15 10.16
CA VAL A 114 0.58 11.45 9.11
C VAL A 114 -0.84 11.95 9.16
N GLN A 115 -1.36 12.44 8.04
CA GLN A 115 -2.72 12.95 7.95
C GLN A 115 -3.45 12.28 6.79
N MET A 116 -4.77 12.19 6.90
CA MET A 116 -5.63 11.70 5.82
C MET A 116 -6.35 12.89 5.21
N ASP A 117 -6.05 13.23 3.95
CA ASP A 117 -6.77 14.25 3.18
C ASP A 117 -7.52 13.61 2.01
N LYS A 118 -8.85 13.82 1.94
CA LYS A 118 -9.71 13.38 0.82
C LYS A 118 -9.43 11.96 0.30
N LYS A 119 -9.09 11.02 1.21
CA LYS A 119 -8.74 9.60 0.95
C LYS A 119 -7.30 9.33 0.48
N ARG A 120 -6.37 10.26 0.70
CA ARG A 120 -4.93 10.04 0.53
C ARG A 120 -4.21 10.31 1.83
N MET A 121 -3.28 9.42 2.15
CA MET A 121 -2.38 9.60 3.28
C MET A 121 -1.25 10.54 2.88
N LEU A 122 -1.01 11.55 3.71
CA LEU A 122 0.01 12.56 3.53
C LEU A 122 1.00 12.47 4.68
N PHE A 123 2.29 12.46 4.33
CA PHE A 123 3.41 12.34 5.26
C PHE A 123 4.15 13.67 5.36
N TYR A 124 4.12 14.27 6.54
CA TYR A 124 4.72 15.58 6.76
C TYR A 124 6.12 15.45 7.34
N THR A 125 7.03 16.26 6.81
CA THR A 125 8.43 16.39 7.26
C THR A 125 8.59 17.56 8.22
N ASN A 126 9.74 17.66 8.88
CA ASN A 126 10.06 18.72 9.84
C ASN A 126 9.99 20.13 9.24
N LYS A 127 10.25 20.27 7.95
CA LYS A 127 10.20 21.56 7.25
C LYS A 127 8.78 21.96 6.79
N GLY A 128 7.75 21.20 7.16
CA GLY A 128 6.35 21.47 6.78
C GLY A 128 5.98 21.01 5.37
N TYR A 129 6.90 20.41 4.62
CA TYR A 129 6.58 19.74 3.34
C TYR A 129 5.83 18.44 3.59
N HIS A 130 4.87 18.13 2.74
CA HIS A 130 4.13 16.87 2.74
C HIS A 130 4.43 16.06 1.48
N TYR A 131 4.31 14.75 1.61
CA TYR A 131 4.55 13.80 0.53
C TYR A 131 3.49 12.70 0.52
N ILE A 132 3.32 12.06 -0.63
CA ILE A 132 2.38 10.96 -0.85
C ILE A 132 2.96 9.63 -0.37
N TYR A 133 4.28 9.47 -0.43
CA TYR A 133 4.96 8.22 -0.06
C TYR A 133 5.97 8.44 1.05
N PHE A 134 6.10 7.42 1.90
CA PHE A 134 7.04 7.36 3.00
C PHE A 134 7.53 5.93 3.21
N GLU A 135 8.84 5.79 3.42
CA GLU A 135 9.45 4.52 3.83
C GLU A 135 10.44 4.80 4.97
N PRO A 136 10.27 4.16 6.14
CA PRO A 136 11.24 4.26 7.23
C PRO A 136 12.63 3.82 6.80
N LEU A 137 13.66 4.56 7.21
CA LEU A 137 15.03 4.07 7.03
C LEU A 137 15.33 2.96 8.03
N THR A 138 16.11 1.98 7.59
CA THR A 138 16.64 0.95 8.48
C THR A 138 17.73 1.52 9.37
N SER A 139 18.01 0.87 10.50
CA SER A 139 19.11 1.26 11.40
C SER A 139 20.46 1.31 10.68
N GLU A 140 20.68 0.42 9.71
CA GLU A 140 21.91 0.40 8.90
C GLU A 140 21.99 1.60 7.95
N GLN A 141 20.88 1.94 7.27
CA GLN A 141 20.83 3.12 6.41
C GLN A 141 21.05 4.41 7.21
N ILE A 142 20.45 4.53 8.40
CA ILE A 142 20.64 5.68 9.31
C ILE A 142 22.12 5.82 9.68
N LYS A 143 22.80 4.71 9.97
CA LYS A 143 24.23 4.69 10.30
C LYS A 143 25.10 5.10 9.11
N ILE A 144 24.84 4.56 7.92
CA ILE A 144 25.58 4.89 6.68
C ILE A 144 25.43 6.38 6.33
N LEU A 145 24.26 6.95 6.54
CA LEU A 145 23.96 8.35 6.24
C LEU A 145 24.32 9.32 7.39
N GLU A 146 24.87 8.80 8.50
CA GLU A 146 25.27 9.57 9.68
C GLU A 146 24.15 10.46 10.27
N LEU A 147 22.90 10.01 10.17
CA LEU A 147 21.72 10.74 10.63
C LEU A 147 21.54 10.59 12.15
N LYS A 148 21.14 11.69 12.82
CA LYS A 148 20.99 11.79 14.29
C LYS A 148 19.54 11.88 14.75
#